data_AF-A0A380K752-F1
#
_entry.id   AF-A0A380K752-F1
#
_cell.length_a   1.000
_cell.length_b   1.000
_cell.length_c   1.000
_cell.angle_alpha   90.00
_cell.angle_beta   90.00
_cell.angle_gamma   90.00
#
_symmetry.space_group_name_H-M   'P 1'
#
loop_
_entity.id
_entity.type
_entity.pdbx_description
1 polymer ?
#
loop_
_entity_poly.entity_id
_entity_poly.type
_entity_poly.pdbx_seq_one_letter_code
_entity_poly.pdbx_strand_id
1 'polypeptide(L)'
;MKMKNSLLKKTTAGLFTAATVLTMAAASTTALAETTIENTDNNRNDNIVVQFGKTLHFSNTVTLPEKGYDNKALWFAFQFTPVESTVCAVNEMPTIGKDTVTVTTKNEGGASETTKTINNVVAITGFSSDIDDNSDKDKSTGKGIITLESEDIIVDDNFTRAGEYIYEVSELSESNFVANNHTQTNDGWFTDSMTYDSKKYRMHVIVKNKATVTESDKNPCYVEAVYFREVVASQPSADTYTKVTNSDGSEGYELAAKVNTASLFDNAYVKEAGKNPNANNSKSSLGITKTVTGKYGDKDKEFDFTIKLYEPNDDTLLNAIVKNASDFSSLTVKDGEITAITAYVQNISDASTAPTETNGQWISKVTLTKNDNNDEWIATEVEYADTNKKAVKNVNGVPFQLTDGQYLTFESLPAGFSYTVTEVLGDDDKNYTASAKIFENIDLRHSGDSYTVTIGEKETTLNPIQQRLYAIANNIQITNNDDNNHSYPVWIASTSANKDIISVTKNTAGSSIITTDYTSNYDNTSNKLLIGEHDNSFDVINAFDDTSITPTGLIVKNLPFIVMIGLGVLAFLGLTKKRRAND
;
A
#
# COMPACT_ATOMS: atom_id res chain seq x y z
N MET A 1 41.63 -9.05 40.54
CA MET A 1 40.98 -10.35 40.82
C MET A 1 40.39 -10.31 42.23
N LYS A 2 39.05 -10.31 42.30
CA LYS A 2 38.13 -10.63 43.42
C LYS A 2 38.36 -10.00 44.81
N MET A 3 37.48 -9.08 45.19
CA MET A 3 37.04 -8.90 46.59
C MET A 3 35.59 -9.34 46.73
N LYS A 4 35.34 -10.17 47.75
CA LYS A 4 34.02 -10.59 48.22
C LYS A 4 33.43 -9.46 49.08
N ASN A 5 32.24 -8.98 48.74
CA ASN A 5 31.46 -8.11 49.62
C ASN A 5 30.51 -8.94 50.49
N SER A 6 30.64 -8.73 51.80
CA SER A 6 29.66 -9.12 52.81
C SER A 6 28.78 -7.91 53.12
N LEU A 7 27.48 -8.17 53.17
CA LEU A 7 26.39 -7.28 53.55
C LEU A 7 26.58 -6.67 54.95
N LEU A 8 26.13 -5.44 55.15
CA LEU A 8 25.32 -5.08 56.33
C LEU A 8 24.40 -3.88 56.04
N LYS A 9 23.15 -4.04 56.50
CA LYS A 9 21.95 -3.24 56.29
C LYS A 9 22.07 -1.78 56.78
N LYS A 10 21.39 -0.86 56.07
CA LYS A 10 20.82 0.37 56.66
C LYS A 10 19.43 0.64 56.10
N THR A 11 18.47 0.63 57.03
CA THR A 11 17.23 1.41 57.02
C THR A 11 17.52 2.88 56.75
N THR A 12 16.73 3.59 55.93
CA THR A 12 16.27 4.98 56.14
C THR A 12 15.21 5.32 55.08
N ALA A 13 14.00 5.67 55.52
CA ALA A 13 13.01 6.37 54.71
C ALA A 13 13.43 7.84 54.57
N GLY A 14 13.36 8.40 53.36
CA GLY A 14 13.69 9.81 53.13
C GLY A 14 13.25 10.26 51.75
N LEU A 15 12.42 11.30 51.73
CA LEU A 15 11.81 11.99 50.60
C LEU A 15 12.79 12.24 49.44
N PHE A 16 12.33 12.00 48.21
CA PHE A 16 12.85 12.69 47.03
C PHE A 16 11.76 13.61 46.48
N THR A 17 11.93 14.91 46.75
CA THR A 17 11.32 16.02 46.01
C THR A 17 11.81 15.97 44.57
N ALA A 18 10.89 15.70 43.64
CA ALA A 18 11.14 15.82 42.20
C ALA A 18 11.22 17.30 41.82
N ALA A 19 12.36 17.71 41.26
CA ALA A 19 12.53 19.01 40.63
C ALA A 19 11.93 18.97 39.23
N THR A 20 10.95 19.83 38.99
CA THR A 20 10.31 20.08 37.71
C THR A 20 11.33 20.71 36.75
N VAL A 21 11.69 20.01 35.67
CA VAL A 21 12.27 20.64 34.48
C VAL A 21 11.13 20.74 33.46
N LEU A 22 10.61 21.95 33.32
CA LEU A 22 9.55 22.31 32.38
C LEU A 22 10.19 22.54 30.99
N THR A 23 10.22 21.51 30.16
CA THR A 23 10.41 21.69 28.71
C THR A 23 9.02 21.84 28.08
N MET A 24 8.68 23.08 27.73
CA MET A 24 7.51 23.39 26.90
C MET A 24 7.81 22.95 25.46
N ALA A 25 7.47 21.71 25.13
CA ALA A 25 7.16 21.35 23.76
C ALA A 25 5.73 21.82 23.49
N ALA A 26 5.49 22.47 22.35
CA ALA A 26 4.16 22.85 21.90
C ALA A 26 3.31 21.56 21.79
N ALA A 27 2.47 21.32 22.80
CA ALA A 27 1.54 20.23 22.79
C ALA A 27 0.50 20.52 21.70
N SER A 28 0.46 19.70 20.66
CA SER A 28 -0.82 19.39 20.06
C SER A 28 -1.71 18.92 21.20
N THR A 29 -2.89 19.50 21.33
CA THR A 29 -3.87 19.10 22.34
C THR A 29 -4.45 17.75 21.94
N THR A 30 -3.68 16.67 22.10
CA THR A 30 -4.25 15.33 22.23
C THR A 30 -4.99 15.31 23.55
N ALA A 31 -6.32 15.43 23.48
CA ALA A 31 -7.18 15.14 24.62
C ALA A 31 -6.79 13.75 25.14
N LEU A 32 -6.53 13.63 26.45
CA LEU A 32 -6.29 12.34 27.07
C LEU A 32 -7.54 11.48 26.85
N ALA A 33 -7.36 10.35 26.18
CA ALA A 33 -8.41 9.37 25.96
C ALA A 33 -9.16 9.03 27.26
N GLU A 34 -10.47 9.31 27.29
CA GLU A 34 -11.32 8.97 28.44
C GLU A 34 -11.66 7.48 28.41
N THR A 35 -11.31 6.76 29.48
CA THR A 35 -11.65 5.32 29.65
C THR A 35 -12.98 5.14 30.40
N THR A 36 -13.57 6.24 30.87
CA THR A 36 -14.90 6.30 31.47
C THR A 36 -15.50 7.61 31.03
N ILE A 37 -16.67 7.55 30.40
CA ILE A 37 -17.46 8.71 30.06
C ILE A 37 -18.37 8.94 31.25
N GLU A 38 -18.17 10.03 31.98
CA GLU A 38 -18.90 10.31 33.21
C GLU A 38 -19.32 11.76 33.31
N ASN A 39 -20.41 11.99 34.05
CA ASN A 39 -20.85 13.34 34.32
C ASN A 39 -19.86 14.02 35.28
N THR A 40 -19.21 15.08 34.81
CA THR A 40 -18.28 15.88 35.64
C THR A 40 -19.00 16.97 36.44
N ASP A 41 -20.29 17.21 36.18
CA ASP A 41 -21.13 18.13 36.95
C ASP A 41 -22.09 17.38 37.86
N ASN A 42 -21.77 17.38 39.16
CA ASN A 42 -22.57 16.75 40.21
C ASN A 42 -24.01 17.30 40.35
N ASN A 43 -24.36 18.40 39.66
CA ASN A 43 -25.70 18.98 39.68
C ASN A 43 -26.52 18.69 38.41
N ARG A 44 -25.92 18.05 37.40
CA ARG A 44 -26.60 17.69 36.16
C ARG A 44 -27.35 16.37 36.35
N ASN A 45 -28.65 16.41 36.06
CA ASN A 45 -29.59 15.27 36.15
C ASN A 45 -30.01 14.75 34.76
N ASP A 46 -29.22 15.07 33.74
CA ASP A 46 -29.46 14.66 32.35
C ASP A 46 -28.45 13.59 31.97
N ASN A 47 -28.78 12.79 30.95
CA ASN A 47 -27.86 11.79 30.45
C ASN A 47 -26.55 12.44 30.00
N ILE A 48 -25.46 11.72 30.25
CA ILE A 48 -24.19 11.95 29.57
C ILE A 48 -24.36 11.64 28.08
N VAL A 49 -23.56 12.31 27.26
CA VAL A 49 -23.43 11.98 25.83
C VAL A 49 -22.43 10.85 25.72
N VAL A 50 -22.80 9.75 25.05
CA VAL A 50 -21.95 8.58 24.91
C VAL A 50 -21.69 8.33 23.43
N GLN A 51 -20.44 8.50 23.02
CA GLN A 51 -19.98 8.23 21.67
C GLN A 51 -18.79 7.27 21.72
N PHE A 52 -18.59 6.54 20.63
CA PHE A 52 -17.40 5.70 20.46
C PHE A 52 -16.87 5.80 19.04
N GLY A 53 -15.56 5.60 18.89
CA GLY A 53 -14.87 5.69 17.62
C GLY A 53 -14.72 4.36 16.90
N LYS A 54 -14.77 4.45 15.58
CA LYS A 54 -14.48 3.40 14.61
C LYS A 54 -13.34 3.84 13.71
N THR A 55 -12.33 2.99 13.56
CA THR A 55 -11.17 3.26 12.71
C THR A 55 -11.15 2.33 11.49
N LEU A 56 -10.91 2.89 10.31
CA LEU A 56 -10.67 2.19 9.06
C LEU A 56 -9.25 2.47 8.58
N HIS A 57 -8.47 1.41 8.44
CA HIS A 57 -7.11 1.39 7.92
C HIS A 57 -7.11 1.00 6.44
N PHE A 58 -6.31 1.67 5.62
CA PHE A 58 -6.20 1.42 4.18
C PHE A 58 -4.87 1.99 3.65
N SER A 59 -4.51 1.65 2.42
CA SER A 59 -3.41 2.35 1.75
C SER A 59 -3.88 3.72 1.24
N ASN A 60 -3.14 4.80 1.49
CA ASN A 60 -3.48 6.10 0.91
C ASN A 60 -3.30 6.18 -0.63
N THR A 61 -2.79 5.11 -1.24
CA THR A 61 -2.72 4.93 -2.69
C THR A 61 -3.93 4.22 -3.28
N VAL A 62 -4.99 4.00 -2.51
CA VAL A 62 -6.23 3.40 -2.99
C VAL A 62 -7.40 4.35 -2.79
N THR A 63 -8.33 4.31 -3.74
CA THR A 63 -9.63 4.96 -3.61
C THR A 63 -10.52 4.05 -2.77
N LEU A 64 -11.09 4.62 -1.69
CA LEU A 64 -12.03 3.90 -0.85
C LEU A 64 -13.34 3.63 -1.61
N PRO A 65 -14.04 2.53 -1.30
CA PRO A 65 -15.36 2.29 -1.85
C PRO A 65 -16.33 3.33 -1.24
N GLU A 66 -16.53 4.46 -1.93
CA GLU A 66 -17.44 5.53 -1.49
C GLU A 66 -18.89 5.04 -1.39
N LYS A 67 -19.22 3.95 -2.08
CA LYS A 67 -20.55 3.39 -2.17
C LYS A 67 -20.53 1.87 -2.04
N GLY A 68 -21.32 1.36 -1.10
CA GLY A 68 -21.66 -0.04 -1.00
C GLY A 68 -22.80 -0.44 -1.95
N TYR A 69 -23.51 -1.52 -1.62
CA TYR A 69 -24.67 -2.00 -2.36
C TYR A 69 -25.68 -0.89 -2.64
N ASP A 70 -26.20 -0.83 -3.88
CA ASP A 70 -27.21 0.14 -4.33
C ASP A 70 -26.78 1.62 -4.22
N ASN A 71 -25.48 1.89 -4.41
CA ASN A 71 -24.91 3.25 -4.41
C ASN A 71 -25.05 4.01 -3.08
N LYS A 72 -25.27 3.31 -1.96
CA LYS A 72 -25.40 3.90 -0.62
C LYS A 72 -24.03 4.08 0.03
N ALA A 73 -23.88 5.10 0.88
CA ALA A 73 -22.64 5.33 1.64
C ALA A 73 -22.22 4.07 2.41
N LEU A 74 -20.91 3.77 2.42
CA LEU A 74 -20.35 2.68 3.22
C LEU A 74 -20.71 2.88 4.70
N TRP A 75 -21.14 1.81 5.36
CA TRP A 75 -21.47 1.83 6.79
C TRP A 75 -20.80 0.69 7.55
N PHE A 76 -20.48 0.92 8.83
CA PHE A 76 -20.19 -0.13 9.80
C PHE A 76 -21.22 -0.03 10.92
N ALA A 77 -21.77 -1.18 11.35
CA ALA A 77 -22.84 -1.20 12.33
C ALA A 77 -22.47 -2.06 13.53
N PHE A 78 -22.93 -1.60 14.69
CA PHE A 78 -22.59 -2.16 15.99
C PHE A 78 -23.85 -2.59 16.71
N GLN A 79 -23.84 -3.83 17.21
CA GLN A 79 -24.97 -4.41 17.91
C GLN A 79 -24.71 -4.41 19.43
N PHE A 80 -25.73 -4.02 20.19
CA PHE A 80 -25.73 -3.95 21.64
C PHE A 80 -26.67 -5.01 22.18
N THR A 81 -26.11 -6.14 22.63
CA THR A 81 -26.90 -7.27 23.13
C THR A 81 -26.99 -7.18 24.65
N PRO A 82 -28.19 -7.09 25.25
CA PRO A 82 -28.35 -7.14 26.70
C PRO A 82 -27.73 -8.43 27.29
N VAL A 83 -26.89 -8.30 28.31
CA VAL A 83 -26.22 -9.45 28.97
C VAL A 83 -26.83 -9.68 30.34
N GLU A 84 -26.77 -8.66 31.21
CA GLU A 84 -27.32 -8.73 32.56
C GLU A 84 -27.58 -7.34 33.14
N SER A 85 -28.35 -7.30 34.22
CA SER A 85 -28.66 -6.08 34.94
C SER A 85 -28.85 -6.37 36.43
N THR A 86 -28.50 -5.41 37.28
CA THR A 86 -28.75 -5.49 38.72
C THR A 86 -30.20 -5.16 39.09
N VAL A 87 -31.03 -4.76 38.12
CA VAL A 87 -32.38 -4.23 38.39
C VAL A 87 -33.51 -4.96 37.69
N CYS A 88 -33.32 -5.46 36.47
CA CYS A 88 -34.37 -6.12 35.72
C CYS A 88 -33.89 -7.40 35.04
N ALA A 89 -34.84 -8.19 34.53
CA ALA A 89 -34.49 -9.33 33.69
C ALA A 89 -33.95 -8.85 32.33
N VAL A 90 -33.13 -9.67 31.67
CA VAL A 90 -32.46 -9.32 30.39
C VAL A 90 -33.43 -8.87 29.30
N ASN A 91 -34.60 -9.51 29.22
CA ASN A 91 -35.67 -9.18 28.26
C ASN A 91 -36.43 -7.87 28.58
N GLU A 92 -36.18 -7.28 29.75
CA GLU A 92 -36.73 -5.99 30.20
C GLU A 92 -35.67 -4.88 30.14
N MET A 93 -34.44 -5.19 29.75
CA MET A 93 -33.38 -4.19 29.61
C MET A 93 -33.68 -3.26 28.44
N PRO A 94 -33.37 -1.96 28.56
CA PRO A 94 -33.59 -1.02 27.46
C PRO A 94 -32.74 -1.36 26.23
N THR A 95 -33.29 -1.18 25.04
CA THR A 95 -32.56 -1.38 23.78
C THR A 95 -31.65 -0.18 23.49
N ILE A 96 -30.45 -0.45 22.98
CA ILE A 96 -29.49 0.56 22.53
C ILE A 96 -29.35 0.43 21.02
N GLY A 97 -29.24 1.58 20.33
CA GLY A 97 -29.26 1.67 18.88
C GLY A 97 -30.67 1.99 18.35
N LYS A 98 -30.74 2.94 17.43
CA LYS A 98 -31.99 3.40 16.79
C LYS A 98 -32.05 3.04 15.31
N ASP A 99 -30.94 2.57 14.76
CA ASP A 99 -30.81 2.35 13.33
C ASP A 99 -31.27 0.94 12.95
N THR A 100 -31.71 0.83 11.70
CA THR A 100 -31.96 -0.43 11.02
C THR A 100 -31.07 -0.48 9.80
N VAL A 101 -30.24 -1.52 9.71
CA VAL A 101 -29.39 -1.78 8.55
C VAL A 101 -29.88 -2.98 7.78
N THR A 102 -29.54 -3.01 6.50
CA THR A 102 -29.91 -4.08 5.58
C THR A 102 -28.66 -4.57 4.87
N VAL A 103 -28.38 -5.86 5.03
CA VAL A 103 -27.31 -6.56 4.31
C VAL A 103 -27.97 -7.33 3.17
N THR A 104 -27.48 -7.10 1.95
CA THR A 104 -27.92 -7.83 0.77
C THR A 104 -26.76 -8.66 0.26
N THR A 105 -26.96 -9.97 0.13
CA THR A 105 -25.98 -10.88 -0.46
C THR A 105 -26.52 -11.38 -1.81
N LYS A 106 -25.66 -11.39 -2.81
CA LYS A 106 -25.93 -12.01 -4.11
C LYS A 106 -25.40 -13.44 -4.06
N ASN A 107 -26.26 -14.42 -4.33
CA ASN A 107 -25.82 -15.81 -4.46
C ASN A 107 -24.98 -15.99 -5.73
N GLU A 108 -24.03 -16.92 -5.70
CA GLU A 108 -23.23 -17.30 -6.87
C GLU A 108 -24.14 -17.59 -8.08
N GLY A 109 -23.88 -16.91 -9.21
CA GLY A 109 -24.70 -16.99 -10.42
C GLY A 109 -25.75 -15.88 -10.60
N GLY A 110 -25.85 -14.92 -9.68
CA GLY A 110 -26.57 -13.65 -9.88
C GLY A 110 -28.10 -13.75 -9.98
N ALA A 111 -28.68 -14.93 -9.77
CA ALA A 111 -30.10 -15.18 -10.02
C ALA A 111 -31.01 -14.98 -8.78
N SER A 112 -30.45 -14.86 -7.57
CA SER A 112 -31.24 -14.68 -6.35
C SER A 112 -30.48 -13.86 -5.31
N GLU A 113 -31.14 -12.82 -4.79
CA GLU A 113 -30.67 -11.96 -3.71
C GLU A 113 -31.32 -12.41 -2.39
N THR A 114 -30.53 -12.46 -1.31
CA THR A 114 -31.08 -12.60 0.03
C THR A 114 -30.81 -11.34 0.83
N THR A 115 -31.81 -10.93 1.61
CA THR A 115 -31.76 -9.69 2.39
C THR A 115 -31.95 -10.01 3.85
N LYS A 116 -31.06 -9.49 4.69
CA LYS A 116 -31.08 -9.62 6.14
C LYS A 116 -31.21 -8.23 6.75
N THR A 117 -32.31 -8.00 7.46
CA THR A 117 -32.54 -6.75 8.20
C THR A 117 -32.15 -6.93 9.64
N ILE A 118 -31.33 -6.02 10.16
CA ILE A 118 -30.86 -6.02 11.54
C ILE A 118 -31.29 -4.69 12.16
N ASN A 119 -32.06 -4.77 13.23
CA ASN A 119 -32.60 -3.62 13.95
C ASN A 119 -31.79 -3.34 15.21
N ASN A 120 -31.98 -2.15 15.78
CA ASN A 120 -31.39 -1.72 17.05
C ASN A 120 -29.86 -1.79 17.00
N VAL A 121 -29.29 -1.22 15.94
CA VAL A 121 -27.86 -1.03 15.80
C VAL A 121 -27.53 0.45 15.87
N VAL A 122 -26.25 0.75 16.03
CA VAL A 122 -25.69 2.06 15.75
C VAL A 122 -24.89 1.93 14.47
N ALA A 123 -25.20 2.70 13.43
CA ALA A 123 -24.48 2.67 12.16
C ALA A 123 -23.63 3.93 11.99
N ILE A 124 -22.33 3.76 11.77
CA ILE A 124 -21.42 4.85 11.41
C ILE A 124 -21.24 4.85 9.89
N THR A 125 -21.41 6.02 9.27
CA THR A 125 -21.29 6.22 7.83
C THR A 125 -20.32 7.37 7.54
N GLY A 126 -20.04 7.63 6.26
CA GLY A 126 -19.22 8.78 5.85
C GLY A 126 -17.75 8.45 5.64
N PHE A 127 -17.37 7.16 5.62
CA PHE A 127 -16.04 6.72 5.19
C PHE A 127 -15.85 7.02 3.70
N SER A 128 -15.06 8.04 3.38
CA SER A 128 -14.77 8.49 2.02
C SER A 128 -13.33 8.99 1.89
N SER A 129 -12.76 8.89 0.69
CA SER A 129 -11.47 9.49 0.33
C SER A 129 -11.47 11.02 0.40
N ASP A 130 -12.64 11.66 0.29
CA ASP A 130 -12.82 13.13 0.24
C ASP A 130 -12.90 13.83 1.61
N ILE A 131 -12.67 13.12 2.72
CA ILE A 131 -12.71 13.75 4.06
C ILE A 131 -11.51 14.71 4.24
N ASP A 132 -11.82 16.00 4.40
CA ASP A 132 -10.91 17.12 4.68
C ASP A 132 -9.91 16.83 5.82
N ASP A 133 -8.62 17.13 5.56
CA ASP A 133 -7.45 17.49 6.41
C ASP A 133 -7.23 16.90 7.83
N ASN A 134 -8.15 16.13 8.39
CA ASN A 134 -8.07 15.54 9.74
C ASN A 134 -7.83 14.01 9.70
N SER A 135 -7.67 13.43 8.50
CA SER A 135 -7.18 12.06 8.30
C SER A 135 -5.66 12.06 8.24
N ASP A 136 -5.02 11.21 9.04
CA ASP A 136 -3.57 11.00 9.00
C ASP A 136 -3.20 10.22 7.73
N LYS A 137 -3.12 10.94 6.60
CA LYS A 137 -2.67 10.43 5.31
C LYS A 137 -1.19 10.74 5.17
N ASP A 138 -0.34 9.90 5.76
CA ASP A 138 1.11 10.01 5.57
C ASP A 138 1.49 9.44 4.19
N LYS A 139 1.56 10.34 3.20
CA LYS A 139 1.96 10.03 1.83
C LYS A 139 3.34 9.36 1.73
N SER A 140 4.23 9.54 2.70
CA SER A 140 5.57 8.93 2.63
C SER A 140 5.59 7.44 2.99
N THR A 141 4.54 6.97 3.69
CA THR A 141 4.46 5.62 4.24
C THR A 141 3.35 4.77 3.65
N GLY A 142 2.58 5.32 2.69
CA GLY A 142 1.44 4.61 2.09
C GLY A 142 0.24 4.48 3.02
N LYS A 143 0.27 5.12 4.20
CA LYS A 143 -0.69 4.91 5.27
C LYS A 143 -1.92 5.82 5.12
N GLY A 144 -3.11 5.24 5.21
CA GLY A 144 -4.39 5.93 5.29
C GLY A 144 -5.19 5.46 6.49
N ILE A 145 -5.59 6.39 7.36
CA ILE A 145 -6.45 6.12 8.51
C ILE A 145 -7.63 7.10 8.51
N ILE A 146 -8.84 6.57 8.69
CA ILE A 146 -10.05 7.36 8.98
C ILE A 146 -10.64 6.86 10.29
N THR A 147 -10.74 7.76 11.28
CA THR A 147 -11.46 7.52 12.53
C THR A 147 -12.70 8.39 12.58
N LEU A 148 -13.87 7.78 12.74
CA LEU A 148 -15.16 8.46 12.87
C LEU A 148 -15.80 8.08 14.21
N GLU A 149 -16.52 9.02 14.81
CA GLU A 149 -17.28 8.80 16.05
C GLU A 149 -18.74 8.51 15.75
N SER A 150 -19.36 7.70 16.61
CA SER A 150 -20.80 7.47 16.58
C SER A 150 -21.58 8.72 16.96
N GLU A 151 -22.86 8.76 16.60
CA GLU A 151 -23.81 9.62 17.32
C GLU A 151 -23.95 9.19 18.79
N ASP A 152 -24.63 9.99 19.61
CA ASP A 152 -24.96 9.61 20.98
C ASP A 152 -25.79 8.32 20.99
N ILE A 153 -25.26 7.30 21.66
CA ILE A 153 -25.88 5.97 21.73
C ILE A 153 -26.93 5.87 22.84
N ILE A 154 -26.93 6.80 23.79
CA ILE A 154 -27.91 6.86 24.87
C ILE A 154 -29.09 7.70 24.43
N VAL A 155 -30.31 7.18 24.63
CA VAL A 155 -31.56 7.87 24.32
C VAL A 155 -32.33 8.10 25.61
N ASP A 156 -32.85 9.31 25.80
CA ASP A 156 -33.36 9.82 27.08
C ASP A 156 -34.45 8.99 27.75
N ASP A 157 -35.30 8.34 26.96
CA ASP A 157 -36.54 7.74 27.45
C ASP A 157 -36.38 6.25 27.84
N ASN A 158 -35.16 5.70 27.78
CA ASN A 158 -34.94 4.25 27.84
C ASN A 158 -34.72 3.69 29.26
N PHE A 159 -34.03 4.41 30.14
CA PHE A 159 -33.57 3.87 31.43
C PHE A 159 -34.44 4.31 32.60
N THR A 160 -35.48 3.55 32.98
CA THR A 160 -36.47 3.99 33.98
C THR A 160 -36.15 3.63 35.44
N ARG A 161 -35.06 2.90 35.69
CA ARG A 161 -34.69 2.38 37.01
C ARG A 161 -33.19 2.56 37.25
N ALA A 162 -32.80 3.08 38.41
CA ALA A 162 -31.40 3.23 38.77
C ALA A 162 -30.75 1.89 39.10
N GLY A 163 -29.57 1.64 38.54
CA GLY A 163 -28.83 0.40 38.64
C GLY A 163 -27.76 0.29 37.56
N GLU A 164 -27.18 -0.90 37.43
CA GLU A 164 -26.21 -1.21 36.38
C GLU A 164 -26.86 -2.09 35.30
N TYR A 165 -26.57 -1.75 34.05
CA TYR A 165 -27.00 -2.46 32.86
C TYR A 165 -25.77 -2.80 32.02
N ILE A 166 -25.59 -4.07 31.67
CA ILE A 166 -24.41 -4.57 30.98
C ILE A 166 -24.80 -5.10 29.61
N TYR A 167 -24.12 -4.63 28.57
CA TYR A 167 -24.34 -5.02 27.18
C TYR A 167 -23.08 -5.63 26.58
N GLU A 168 -23.25 -6.61 25.70
CA GLU A 168 -22.22 -7.02 24.74
C GLU A 168 -22.27 -6.09 23.53
N VAL A 169 -21.12 -5.53 23.17
CA VAL A 169 -20.98 -4.68 21.99
C VAL A 169 -20.07 -5.39 21.00
N SER A 170 -20.57 -5.57 19.78
CA SER A 170 -19.80 -6.17 18.69
C SER A 170 -20.09 -5.45 17.38
N GLU A 171 -19.06 -5.30 16.56
CA GLU A 171 -19.24 -4.93 15.16
C GLU A 171 -19.90 -6.10 14.40
N LEU A 172 -20.83 -5.79 13.51
CA LEU A 172 -21.32 -6.78 12.56
C LEU A 172 -20.19 -7.18 11.63
N SER A 173 -19.99 -8.48 11.42
CA SER A 173 -19.01 -9.02 10.45
C SER A 173 -19.40 -8.77 8.97
N GLU A 174 -20.42 -7.95 8.74
CA GLU A 174 -21.02 -7.67 7.44
C GLU A 174 -21.33 -6.17 7.39
N SER A 175 -21.05 -5.54 6.24
CA SER A 175 -21.52 -4.19 5.90
C SER A 175 -22.28 -4.19 4.57
N ASN A 176 -22.57 -3.01 4.03
CA ASN A 176 -22.95 -2.87 2.63
C ASN A 176 -21.76 -2.88 1.66
N PHE A 177 -20.52 -3.07 2.13
CA PHE A 177 -19.38 -3.30 1.25
C PHE A 177 -19.64 -4.50 0.33
N VAL A 178 -19.36 -4.32 -0.95
CA VAL A 178 -19.46 -5.37 -1.97
C VAL A 178 -18.04 -5.60 -2.48
N ALA A 179 -17.46 -6.74 -2.12
CA ALA A 179 -16.16 -7.14 -2.61
C ALA A 179 -16.20 -7.34 -4.13
N ASN A 180 -15.17 -6.83 -4.80
CA ASN A 180 -14.82 -7.15 -6.17
C ASN A 180 -13.89 -8.36 -6.13
N ASN A 181 -14.25 -9.41 -6.88
CA ASN A 181 -13.45 -10.63 -6.96
C ASN A 181 -13.08 -10.83 -8.44
N HIS A 182 -12.11 -10.04 -8.90
CA HIS A 182 -11.75 -9.94 -10.32
C HIS A 182 -12.98 -9.80 -11.23
N THR A 183 -13.88 -8.87 -10.90
CA THR A 183 -15.05 -8.56 -11.73
C THR A 183 -14.82 -7.24 -12.46
N GLN A 184 -15.25 -7.15 -13.72
CA GLN A 184 -15.19 -5.89 -14.46
C GLN A 184 -16.08 -4.82 -13.81
N THR A 185 -15.48 -3.76 -13.31
CA THR A 185 -16.17 -2.55 -12.86
C THR A 185 -15.84 -1.35 -13.75
N ASN A 186 -16.46 -0.19 -13.47
CA ASN A 186 -16.08 1.07 -14.11
C ASN A 186 -14.65 1.52 -13.76
N ASP A 187 -14.12 1.05 -12.62
CA ASP A 187 -12.78 1.40 -12.11
C ASP A 187 -11.73 0.33 -12.45
N GLY A 188 -12.18 -0.85 -12.89
CA GLY A 188 -11.32 -1.93 -13.37
C GLY A 188 -11.72 -3.34 -12.93
N TRP A 189 -10.90 -4.31 -13.34
CA TRP A 189 -10.78 -5.67 -12.83
C TRP A 189 -9.72 -5.64 -11.74
N PHE A 190 -10.15 -5.80 -10.50
CA PHE A 190 -9.29 -5.88 -9.34
C PHE A 190 -9.97 -6.76 -8.29
N THR A 191 -9.19 -7.21 -7.32
CA THR A 191 -9.73 -7.75 -6.07
C THR A 191 -9.63 -6.72 -4.95
N ASP A 192 -10.69 -6.62 -4.15
CA ASP A 192 -10.67 -5.86 -2.90
C ASP A 192 -11.42 -6.59 -1.79
N SER A 193 -11.02 -6.29 -0.56
CA SER A 193 -11.56 -6.95 0.62
C SER A 193 -11.64 -6.00 1.82
N MET A 194 -12.57 -6.33 2.72
CA MET A 194 -12.76 -5.64 4.00
C MET A 194 -12.55 -6.66 5.12
N THR A 195 -11.60 -6.38 6.00
CA THR A 195 -11.40 -7.13 7.24
C THR A 195 -12.09 -6.39 8.37
N TYR A 196 -13.10 -7.04 8.94
CA TYR A 196 -13.88 -6.53 10.07
C TYR A 196 -13.24 -6.89 11.41
N ASP A 197 -13.37 -6.00 12.38
CA ASP A 197 -12.96 -6.25 13.76
C ASP A 197 -13.89 -7.31 14.37
N SER A 198 -13.28 -8.30 15.01
CA SER A 198 -14.00 -9.39 15.68
C SER A 198 -13.99 -9.28 17.20
N LYS A 199 -13.34 -8.24 17.74
CA LYS A 199 -13.36 -7.93 19.18
C LYS A 199 -14.79 -7.69 19.64
N LYS A 200 -15.00 -8.02 20.90
CA LYS A 200 -16.25 -7.78 21.61
C LYS A 200 -15.95 -7.00 22.87
N TYR A 201 -16.91 -6.20 23.31
CA TYR A 201 -16.78 -5.41 24.52
C TYR A 201 -17.96 -5.64 25.47
N ARG A 202 -17.71 -5.54 26.77
CA ARG A 202 -18.75 -5.33 27.80
C ARG A 202 -18.89 -3.83 28.01
N MET A 203 -20.06 -3.28 27.72
CA MET A 203 -20.41 -1.91 28.03
C MET A 203 -21.23 -1.87 29.30
N HIS A 204 -20.74 -1.16 30.31
CA HIS A 204 -21.43 -0.94 31.58
C HIS A 204 -22.10 0.42 31.54
N VAL A 205 -23.40 0.44 31.77
CA VAL A 205 -24.20 1.66 31.85
C VAL A 205 -24.66 1.83 33.29
N ILE A 206 -24.16 2.86 33.96
CA ILE A 206 -24.47 3.18 35.35
C ILE A 206 -25.57 4.23 35.37
N VAL A 207 -26.72 3.87 35.93
CA VAL A 207 -27.92 4.71 35.96
C VAL A 207 -28.21 5.13 37.39
N LYS A 208 -28.46 6.43 37.60
CA LYS A 208 -28.84 7.01 38.89
C LYS A 208 -30.25 7.58 38.85
N ASN A 209 -30.88 7.65 40.02
CA ASN A 209 -32.14 8.38 40.17
C ASN A 209 -31.84 9.88 40.09
N LYS A 210 -32.70 10.64 39.40
CA LYS A 210 -32.64 12.10 39.50
C LYS A 210 -32.93 12.52 40.94
N ALA A 211 -32.17 13.49 41.46
CA ALA A 211 -32.38 14.00 42.81
C ALA A 211 -33.73 14.74 42.96
N THR A 212 -34.25 15.28 41.85
CA THR A 212 -35.57 15.89 41.77
C THR A 212 -36.18 15.54 40.42
N VAL A 213 -37.44 15.11 40.42
CA VAL A 213 -38.21 14.79 39.20
C VAL A 213 -39.28 15.86 39.05
N THR A 214 -39.27 16.54 37.92
CA THR A 214 -40.24 17.57 37.51
C THR A 214 -41.28 16.98 36.56
N GLU A 215 -42.41 17.67 36.35
CA GLU A 215 -43.44 17.23 35.39
C GLU A 215 -42.94 17.19 33.94
N SER A 216 -41.83 17.88 33.63
CA SER A 216 -41.16 17.84 32.33
C SER A 216 -40.19 16.67 32.17
N ASP A 217 -39.81 15.99 33.25
CA ASP A 217 -38.93 14.84 33.19
C ASP A 217 -39.69 13.62 32.68
N LYS A 218 -39.36 13.21 31.46
CA LYS A 218 -39.92 11.99 30.87
C LYS A 218 -39.47 10.71 31.59
N ASN A 219 -38.37 10.78 32.33
CA ASN A 219 -37.73 9.65 32.97
C ASN A 219 -37.20 10.04 34.38
N PRO A 220 -37.51 9.27 35.44
CA PRO A 220 -37.03 9.54 36.80
C PRO A 220 -35.54 9.25 37.00
N CYS A 221 -34.86 8.65 36.02
CA CYS A 221 -33.45 8.29 36.09
C CYS A 221 -32.64 8.92 34.95
N TYR A 222 -31.32 8.90 35.10
CA TYR A 222 -30.37 9.35 34.09
C TYR A 222 -29.10 8.47 34.10
N VAL A 223 -28.44 8.37 32.95
CA VAL A 223 -27.16 7.69 32.76
C VAL A 223 -26.05 8.60 33.29
N GLU A 224 -25.37 8.14 34.33
CA GLU A 224 -24.30 8.85 35.04
C GLU A 224 -22.93 8.58 34.42
N ALA A 225 -22.67 7.31 34.11
CA ALA A 225 -21.37 6.87 33.62
C ALA A 225 -21.51 5.68 32.68
N VAL A 226 -20.65 5.66 31.65
CA VAL A 226 -20.47 4.53 30.73
C VAL A 226 -19.00 4.21 30.59
N TYR A 227 -18.67 2.92 30.58
CA TYR A 227 -17.32 2.45 30.25
C TYR A 227 -17.38 1.09 29.55
N PHE A 228 -16.29 0.76 28.87
CA PHE A 228 -16.14 -0.47 28.09
C PHE A 228 -14.97 -1.30 28.61
N ARG A 229 -15.08 -2.63 28.51
CA ARG A 229 -13.99 -3.59 28.72
C ARG A 229 -13.97 -4.59 27.58
N GLU A 230 -12.80 -4.91 27.05
CA GLU A 230 -12.68 -5.94 26.02
C GLU A 230 -13.05 -7.33 26.58
N VAL A 231 -13.67 -8.16 25.74
CA VAL A 231 -13.96 -9.56 26.03
C VAL A 231 -12.86 -10.43 25.42
N VAL A 232 -12.00 -10.98 26.28
CA VAL A 232 -10.98 -11.97 25.89
C VAL A 232 -11.61 -13.32 25.52
N ALA A 233 -11.31 -13.80 24.30
CA ALA A 233 -11.90 -14.98 23.66
C ALA A 233 -11.82 -16.30 24.46
N SER A 234 -10.88 -16.44 25.40
CA SER A 234 -10.70 -17.66 26.20
C SER A 234 -11.72 -17.82 27.34
N GLN A 235 -12.49 -16.78 27.68
CA GLN A 235 -13.48 -16.78 28.77
C GLN A 235 -14.71 -15.91 28.39
N PRO A 236 -15.73 -16.47 27.71
CA PRO A 236 -16.84 -15.70 27.14
C PRO A 236 -17.87 -15.16 28.15
N SER A 237 -17.70 -15.42 29.44
CA SER A 237 -18.62 -15.02 30.51
C SER A 237 -17.90 -14.21 31.59
N ALA A 238 -18.41 -12.99 31.83
CA ALA A 238 -17.90 -11.93 32.72
C ALA A 238 -16.83 -10.99 32.13
N ASP A 239 -16.75 -9.78 32.70
CA ASP A 239 -15.64 -8.85 32.56
C ASP A 239 -14.34 -9.63 32.56
N THR A 240 -13.66 -9.68 31.42
CA THR A 240 -12.60 -10.67 31.28
C THR A 240 -11.41 -10.34 32.16
N TYR A 241 -10.63 -11.35 32.51
CA TYR A 241 -9.38 -11.13 33.23
C TYR A 241 -8.22 -11.15 32.23
N THR A 242 -7.40 -10.10 32.22
CA THR A 242 -6.12 -10.06 31.52
C THR A 242 -5.09 -10.90 32.25
N LYS A 243 -4.29 -11.65 31.49
CA LYS A 243 -3.16 -12.40 32.03
C LYS A 243 -2.05 -11.43 32.42
N VAL A 244 -1.69 -11.41 33.70
CA VAL A 244 -0.58 -10.61 34.22
C VAL A 244 0.59 -11.51 34.58
N THR A 245 1.81 -11.02 34.40
CA THR A 245 3.00 -11.66 34.97
C THR A 245 3.31 -10.94 36.27
N ASN A 246 3.14 -11.64 37.39
CA ASN A 246 3.46 -11.11 38.70
C ASN A 246 4.96 -10.82 38.81
N SER A 247 5.35 -10.00 39.79
CA SER A 247 6.75 -9.64 40.02
C SER A 247 7.67 -10.83 40.34
N ASP A 248 7.10 -11.99 40.67
CA ASP A 248 7.80 -13.26 40.90
C ASP A 248 7.90 -14.16 39.65
N GLY A 249 7.41 -13.70 38.49
CA GLY A 249 7.39 -14.43 37.23
C GLY A 249 6.23 -15.43 37.10
N SER A 250 5.32 -15.51 38.08
CA SER A 250 4.12 -16.34 37.99
C SER A 250 3.05 -15.69 37.11
N GLU A 251 2.24 -16.52 36.47
CA GLU A 251 1.09 -16.07 35.69
C GLU A 251 -0.12 -15.88 36.61
N GLY A 252 -0.76 -14.71 36.53
CA GLY A 252 -1.99 -14.36 37.26
C GLY A 252 -3.06 -13.79 36.32
N TYR A 253 -4.23 -13.46 36.88
CA TYR A 253 -5.38 -12.94 36.14
C TYR A 253 -5.94 -11.72 36.88
N GLU A 254 -6.06 -10.58 36.21
CA GLU A 254 -6.63 -9.33 36.75
C GLU A 254 -7.75 -8.79 35.85
N LEU A 255 -8.75 -8.14 36.43
CA LEU A 255 -9.90 -7.58 35.69
C LEU A 255 -9.41 -6.69 34.54
N ALA A 256 -9.87 -6.97 33.31
CA ALA A 256 -9.47 -6.28 32.09
C ALA A 256 -9.67 -4.78 32.25
N ALA A 257 -8.67 -3.98 31.88
CA ALA A 257 -8.74 -2.53 32.02
C ALA A 257 -9.92 -1.94 31.23
N LYS A 258 -10.42 -0.79 31.70
CA LYS A 258 -11.37 0.00 30.91
C LYS A 258 -10.67 0.48 29.65
N VAL A 259 -11.33 0.38 28.50
CA VAL A 259 -10.72 0.73 27.21
C VAL A 259 -11.06 2.16 26.80
N ASN A 260 -10.21 2.74 25.95
CA ASN A 260 -10.44 4.03 25.32
C ASN A 260 -11.63 3.95 24.35
N THR A 261 -12.61 4.84 24.48
CA THR A 261 -13.79 4.86 23.60
C THR A 261 -13.54 5.49 22.25
N ALA A 262 -12.45 6.24 22.05
CA ALA A 262 -12.14 6.94 20.80
C ALA A 262 -11.74 6.02 19.63
N SER A 263 -11.43 4.75 19.88
CA SER A 263 -11.25 3.73 18.84
C SER A 263 -11.49 2.34 19.44
N LEU A 264 -12.74 1.88 19.40
CA LEU A 264 -13.10 0.55 19.89
C LEU A 264 -12.93 -0.54 18.83
N PHE A 265 -13.13 -0.19 17.56
CA PHE A 265 -13.14 -1.18 16.49
C PHE A 265 -12.22 -0.73 15.34
N ASP A 266 -11.36 -1.63 14.88
CA ASP A 266 -10.38 -1.35 13.83
C ASP A 266 -10.60 -2.29 12.63
N ASN A 267 -10.98 -1.70 11.48
CA ASN A 267 -11.14 -2.45 10.22
C ASN A 267 -10.01 -2.11 9.27
N ALA A 268 -9.80 -2.98 8.29
CA ALA A 268 -8.87 -2.71 7.22
C ALA A 268 -9.50 -2.98 5.85
N TYR A 269 -9.31 -2.04 4.93
CA TYR A 269 -9.63 -2.18 3.51
C TYR A 269 -8.34 -2.47 2.74
N VAL A 270 -8.35 -3.57 1.98
CA VAL A 270 -7.24 -4.00 1.14
C VAL A 270 -7.72 -4.01 -0.31
N LYS A 271 -6.88 -3.48 -1.20
CA LYS A 271 -7.11 -3.50 -2.65
C LYS A 271 -5.86 -3.94 -3.37
N GLU A 272 -6.04 -4.71 -4.42
CA GLU A 272 -4.96 -5.08 -5.35
C GLU A 272 -4.34 -3.83 -5.99
N ALA A 273 -3.02 -3.84 -6.14
CA ALA A 273 -2.28 -2.79 -6.84
C ALA A 273 -2.27 -3.00 -8.35
N GLY A 274 -2.20 -1.91 -9.11
CA GLY A 274 -2.26 -1.91 -10.56
C GLY A 274 -3.70 -1.87 -11.10
N LYS A 275 -3.87 -1.35 -12.32
CA LYS A 275 -5.17 -1.28 -13.01
C LYS A 275 -5.51 -2.55 -13.80
N ASN A 276 -6.77 -2.68 -14.24
CA ASN A 276 -7.17 -2.98 -15.64
C ASN A 276 -8.65 -2.65 -15.94
N PRO A 277 -9.05 -1.96 -17.03
CA PRO A 277 -10.11 -2.64 -17.82
C PRO A 277 -10.05 -2.60 -19.37
N ASN A 278 -9.10 -1.95 -20.07
CA ASN A 278 -9.08 -1.98 -21.56
C ASN A 278 -7.69 -1.77 -22.21
N ALA A 279 -6.63 -2.14 -21.49
CA ALA A 279 -5.26 -1.97 -21.94
C ALA A 279 -4.57 -3.34 -21.86
N ASN A 280 -4.17 -3.94 -22.99
CA ASN A 280 -3.61 -5.30 -23.03
C ASN A 280 -2.21 -5.47 -22.37
N ASN A 281 -2.04 -5.08 -21.11
CA ASN A 281 -0.92 -5.45 -20.20
C ASN A 281 -1.08 -5.00 -18.73
N SER A 282 -2.30 -4.84 -18.27
CA SER A 282 -2.72 -4.39 -16.95
C SER A 282 -2.87 -5.57 -15.97
N LYS A 283 -1.88 -6.47 -15.92
CA LYS A 283 -1.89 -7.66 -15.04
C LYS A 283 -0.74 -7.67 -14.04
N SER A 284 -0.12 -6.51 -13.80
CA SER A 284 1.05 -6.42 -12.94
C SER A 284 0.91 -5.28 -11.97
N SER A 285 1.10 -5.57 -10.68
CA SER A 285 1.12 -4.55 -9.64
C SER A 285 2.33 -3.64 -9.71
N LEU A 286 3.47 -4.12 -10.22
CA LEU A 286 4.70 -3.33 -10.43
C LEU A 286 5.52 -3.90 -11.59
N GLY A 287 6.01 -3.03 -12.48
CA GLY A 287 6.91 -3.37 -13.58
C GLY A 287 8.25 -2.63 -13.54
N ILE A 288 9.35 -3.32 -13.85
CA ILE A 288 10.69 -2.72 -14.03
C ILE A 288 11.18 -3.07 -15.43
N THR A 289 11.35 -2.08 -16.31
CA THR A 289 11.69 -2.33 -17.72
C THR A 289 13.12 -1.91 -18.05
N LYS A 290 13.73 -2.58 -19.04
CA LYS A 290 15.03 -2.22 -19.58
C LYS A 290 14.97 -1.91 -21.07
N THR A 291 15.48 -0.73 -21.43
CA THR A 291 15.69 -0.29 -22.80
C THR A 291 17.16 0.07 -23.02
N VAL A 292 17.75 -0.40 -24.12
CA VAL A 292 19.08 -0.02 -24.58
C VAL A 292 18.97 0.80 -25.86
N THR A 293 19.61 1.97 -25.87
CA THR A 293 19.61 2.91 -26.99
C THR A 293 21.05 3.29 -27.39
N GLY A 294 21.19 4.01 -28.51
CA GLY A 294 22.48 4.25 -29.15
C GLY A 294 22.78 3.19 -30.23
N LYS A 295 23.44 3.61 -31.31
CA LYS A 295 23.73 2.77 -32.48
C LYS A 295 24.62 1.58 -32.15
N TYR A 296 25.48 1.72 -31.14
CA TYR A 296 26.41 0.68 -30.70
C TYR A 296 26.07 0.09 -29.33
N GLY A 297 24.87 0.37 -28.80
CA GLY A 297 24.38 -0.27 -27.59
C GLY A 297 24.20 -1.78 -27.78
N ASP A 298 24.73 -2.54 -26.84
CA ASP A 298 24.63 -4.00 -26.80
C ASP A 298 23.25 -4.40 -26.25
N LYS A 299 22.40 -4.94 -27.12
CA LYS A 299 21.03 -5.34 -26.80
C LYS A 299 20.94 -6.69 -26.10
N ASP A 300 21.99 -7.50 -26.21
CA ASP A 300 22.07 -8.83 -25.59
C ASP A 300 22.76 -8.78 -24.22
N LYS A 301 23.31 -7.62 -23.84
CA LYS A 301 23.96 -7.42 -22.55
C LYS A 301 22.95 -7.51 -21.40
N GLU A 302 23.27 -8.35 -20.43
CA GLU A 302 22.59 -8.44 -19.13
C GLU A 302 23.04 -7.27 -18.24
N PHE A 303 22.09 -6.46 -17.78
CA PHE A 303 22.30 -5.40 -16.79
C PHE A 303 21.79 -5.86 -15.43
N ASP A 304 22.58 -5.63 -14.38
CA ASP A 304 22.25 -6.05 -13.02
C ASP A 304 21.32 -5.05 -12.32
N PHE A 305 20.28 -5.57 -11.69
CA PHE A 305 19.30 -4.80 -10.91
C PHE A 305 19.15 -5.37 -9.50
N THR A 306 18.92 -4.48 -8.55
CA THR A 306 18.47 -4.86 -7.21
C THR A 306 17.15 -4.17 -6.90
N ILE A 307 16.30 -4.86 -6.14
CA ILE A 307 15.02 -4.36 -5.64
C ILE A 307 14.92 -4.59 -4.14
N LYS A 308 14.30 -3.63 -3.46
CA LYS A 308 13.80 -3.79 -2.11
C LYS A 308 12.32 -3.45 -2.07
N LEU A 309 11.52 -4.27 -1.41
CA LEU A 309 10.13 -3.96 -1.05
C LEU A 309 10.03 -3.70 0.45
N TYR A 310 9.07 -2.89 0.84
CA TYR A 310 8.75 -2.60 2.24
C TYR A 310 7.25 -2.76 2.44
N GLU A 311 6.89 -3.43 3.53
CA GLU A 311 5.50 -3.59 3.97
C GLU A 311 4.86 -2.22 4.26
N PRO A 312 3.52 -2.11 4.19
CA PRO A 312 2.83 -0.91 4.62
C PRO A 312 3.16 -0.58 6.09
N ASN A 313 3.30 0.70 6.42
CA ASN A 313 3.61 1.15 7.78
C ASN A 313 2.36 1.18 8.69
N ASP A 314 1.61 0.09 8.71
CA ASP A 314 0.38 -0.07 9.48
C ASP A 314 0.12 -1.56 9.75
N ASP A 315 0.30 -1.98 11.01
CA ASP A 315 0.15 -3.38 11.42
C ASP A 315 -1.27 -3.91 11.19
N THR A 316 -2.30 -3.08 11.35
CA THR A 316 -3.69 -3.48 11.11
C THR A 316 -3.92 -3.78 9.64
N LEU A 317 -3.37 -2.94 8.76
CA LEU A 317 -3.40 -3.16 7.30
C LEU A 317 -2.57 -4.38 6.90
N LEU A 318 -1.36 -4.55 7.46
CA LEU A 318 -0.48 -5.69 7.17
C LEU A 318 -1.14 -7.01 7.59
N ASN A 319 -1.75 -7.07 8.78
CA ASN A 319 -2.49 -8.25 9.24
C ASN A 319 -3.66 -8.60 8.32
N ALA A 320 -4.37 -7.58 7.79
CA ALA A 320 -5.42 -7.80 6.82
C ALA A 320 -4.88 -8.31 5.48
N ILE A 321 -3.73 -7.81 5.02
CA ILE A 321 -3.06 -8.34 3.82
C ILE A 321 -2.69 -9.81 4.00
N VAL A 322 -2.08 -10.18 5.14
CA VAL A 322 -1.72 -11.56 5.47
C VAL A 322 -2.94 -12.47 5.47
N LYS A 323 -4.05 -12.02 6.07
CA LYS A 323 -5.31 -12.77 6.14
C LYS A 323 -5.91 -13.04 4.75
N ASN A 324 -5.74 -12.10 3.82
CA ASN A 324 -6.27 -12.18 2.46
C ASN A 324 -5.18 -12.52 1.43
N ALA A 325 -4.04 -13.09 1.85
CA ALA A 325 -2.89 -13.30 0.98
C ALA A 325 -3.16 -14.27 -0.19
N SER A 326 -4.19 -15.12 -0.09
CA SER A 326 -4.62 -16.01 -1.18
C SER A 326 -5.06 -15.26 -2.44
N ASP A 327 -5.44 -14.00 -2.29
CA ASP A 327 -5.91 -13.15 -3.38
C ASP A 327 -4.75 -12.55 -4.18
N PHE A 328 -3.52 -12.59 -3.63
CA PHE A 328 -2.32 -11.99 -4.22
C PHE A 328 -1.31 -13.05 -4.64
N SER A 329 -1.26 -13.36 -5.95
CA SER A 329 -0.43 -14.45 -6.48
C SER A 329 1.08 -14.27 -6.26
N SER A 330 1.55 -13.05 -6.03
CA SER A 330 2.97 -12.80 -5.74
C SER A 330 3.34 -13.08 -4.29
N LEU A 331 2.38 -13.24 -3.37
CA LEU A 331 2.65 -13.45 -1.95
C LEU A 331 2.63 -14.94 -1.58
N THR A 332 3.57 -15.36 -0.76
CA THR A 332 3.56 -16.67 -0.11
C THR A 332 3.51 -16.50 1.40
N VAL A 333 2.41 -16.94 2.02
CA VAL A 333 2.22 -16.91 3.48
C VAL A 333 2.34 -18.30 4.08
N LYS A 334 3.05 -18.40 5.20
CA LYS A 334 3.11 -19.60 6.05
C LYS A 334 3.00 -19.18 7.50
N ASP A 335 2.26 -19.94 8.29
CA ASP A 335 2.11 -19.71 9.74
C ASP A 335 1.67 -18.28 10.12
N GLY A 336 0.91 -17.62 9.25
CA GLY A 336 0.43 -16.24 9.50
C GLY A 336 1.47 -15.15 9.21
N GLU A 337 2.54 -15.46 8.48
CA GLU A 337 3.56 -14.49 8.08
C GLU A 337 3.82 -14.59 6.57
N ILE A 338 4.07 -13.46 5.92
CA ILE A 338 4.62 -13.47 4.56
C ILE A 338 6.02 -14.08 4.68
N THR A 339 6.32 -15.05 3.82
CA THR A 339 7.62 -15.76 3.81
C THR A 339 8.37 -15.58 2.51
N ALA A 340 7.68 -15.26 1.41
CA ALA A 340 8.29 -14.93 0.14
C ALA A 340 7.39 -13.99 -0.68
N ILE A 341 8.03 -13.15 -1.50
CA ILE A 341 7.38 -12.39 -2.56
C ILE A 341 8.03 -12.78 -3.89
N THR A 342 7.23 -13.16 -4.88
CA THR A 342 7.73 -13.64 -6.18
C THR A 342 7.48 -12.64 -7.29
N ALA A 343 8.48 -12.44 -8.15
CA ALA A 343 8.38 -11.72 -9.40
C ALA A 343 9.00 -12.54 -10.54
N TYR A 344 8.73 -12.16 -11.77
CA TYR A 344 9.21 -12.86 -12.96
C TYR A 344 9.76 -11.88 -13.98
N VAL A 345 10.83 -12.29 -14.65
CA VAL A 345 11.38 -11.57 -15.81
C VAL A 345 10.78 -12.16 -17.08
N GLN A 346 10.38 -11.32 -18.03
CA GLN A 346 9.95 -11.77 -19.36
C GLN A 346 10.28 -10.75 -20.46
N ASN A 347 10.11 -11.17 -21.72
CA ASN A 347 10.23 -10.26 -22.85
C ASN A 347 9.00 -9.37 -22.96
N ILE A 348 9.19 -8.14 -23.42
CA ILE A 348 8.12 -7.18 -23.57
C ILE A 348 7.14 -7.52 -24.69
N SER A 349 7.57 -8.32 -25.65
CA SER A 349 6.72 -8.90 -26.68
C SER A 349 5.61 -9.77 -26.08
N ASP A 350 5.85 -10.34 -24.90
CA ASP A 350 4.94 -11.23 -24.19
C ASP A 350 4.12 -10.48 -23.12
N ALA A 351 4.20 -9.14 -23.07
CA ALA A 351 3.60 -8.33 -22.01
C ALA A 351 2.06 -8.37 -21.93
N SER A 352 1.38 -8.97 -22.91
CA SER A 352 -0.07 -9.21 -22.86
C SER A 352 -0.46 -10.32 -21.88
N THR A 353 0.49 -11.15 -21.44
CA THR A 353 0.28 -12.22 -20.47
C THR A 353 1.26 -12.08 -19.30
N ALA A 354 0.72 -12.00 -18.07
CA ALA A 354 1.57 -12.11 -16.89
C ALA A 354 2.18 -13.52 -16.84
N PRO A 355 3.48 -13.65 -16.55
CA PRO A 355 4.15 -14.93 -16.43
C PRO A 355 3.73 -15.61 -15.13
N THR A 356 3.55 -16.92 -15.18
CA THR A 356 3.28 -17.76 -14.01
C THR A 356 4.21 -18.98 -14.05
N GLU A 357 4.38 -19.66 -12.92
CA GLU A 357 5.12 -20.94 -12.91
C GLU A 357 4.54 -21.96 -13.90
N THR A 358 3.22 -21.88 -14.15
CA THR A 358 2.48 -22.81 -14.99
C THR A 358 2.51 -22.49 -16.48
N ASN A 359 2.72 -21.23 -16.88
CA ASN A 359 2.69 -20.84 -18.29
C ASN A 359 4.06 -20.86 -18.99
N GLY A 360 5.16 -20.99 -18.24
CA GLY A 360 6.52 -21.19 -18.78
C GLY A 360 7.05 -20.06 -19.66
N GLN A 361 6.43 -18.87 -19.64
CA GLN A 361 6.86 -17.70 -20.43
C GLN A 361 7.92 -16.83 -19.74
N TRP A 362 8.31 -17.17 -18.52
CA TRP A 362 9.33 -16.44 -17.77
C TRP A 362 10.75 -16.81 -18.21
N ILE A 363 11.66 -15.84 -18.11
CA ILE A 363 13.10 -15.96 -18.36
C ILE A 363 13.83 -16.28 -17.05
N SER A 364 13.46 -15.57 -15.98
CA SER A 364 13.87 -15.88 -14.62
C SER A 364 12.75 -15.61 -13.62
N LYS A 365 12.70 -16.40 -12.56
CA LYS A 365 11.88 -16.16 -11.37
C LYS A 365 12.76 -15.55 -10.29
N VAL A 366 12.31 -14.45 -9.70
CA VAL A 366 13.00 -13.71 -8.63
C VAL A 366 12.19 -13.87 -7.35
N THR A 367 12.82 -14.45 -6.33
CA THR A 367 12.20 -14.66 -5.02
C THR A 367 12.82 -13.69 -4.01
N LEU A 368 11.98 -12.86 -3.40
CA LEU A 368 12.34 -11.94 -2.34
C LEU A 368 12.03 -12.58 -0.99
N THR A 369 12.95 -12.46 -0.05
CA THR A 369 12.74 -12.84 1.35
C THR A 369 13.11 -11.68 2.26
N LYS A 370 12.56 -11.68 3.48
CA LYS A 370 12.79 -10.63 4.46
C LYS A 370 14.23 -10.72 4.98
N ASN A 371 14.95 -9.61 4.94
CA ASN A 371 16.28 -9.48 5.51
C ASN A 371 16.19 -9.39 7.04
N ASP A 372 16.98 -10.18 7.74
CA ASP A 372 17.00 -10.30 9.20
C ASP A 372 17.23 -8.99 9.98
N ASN A 373 17.67 -7.91 9.30
CA ASN A 373 18.19 -6.71 9.95
C ASN A 373 17.33 -5.44 9.85
N ASN A 374 16.31 -5.38 8.98
CA ASN A 374 15.68 -4.09 8.63
C ASN A 374 14.28 -4.12 8.01
N ASP A 375 13.53 -5.22 8.15
CA ASP A 375 12.18 -5.39 7.58
C ASP A 375 12.09 -5.14 6.06
N GLU A 376 13.24 -5.25 5.35
CA GLU A 376 13.31 -5.11 3.90
C GLU A 376 13.16 -6.47 3.23
N TRP A 377 12.32 -6.52 2.21
CA TRP A 377 12.23 -7.67 1.31
C TRP A 377 13.21 -7.50 0.17
N ILE A 378 14.23 -8.35 0.11
CA ILE A 378 15.29 -8.27 -0.90
C ILE A 378 15.30 -9.53 -1.76
N ALA A 379 15.69 -9.42 -3.02
CA ALA A 379 15.87 -10.58 -3.89
C ALA A 379 16.97 -11.48 -3.31
N THR A 380 16.64 -12.71 -2.94
CA THR A 380 17.59 -13.67 -2.34
C THR A 380 17.80 -14.91 -3.19
N GLU A 381 16.92 -15.14 -4.16
CA GLU A 381 17.04 -16.22 -5.12
C GLU A 381 16.58 -15.77 -6.51
N VAL A 382 17.37 -16.14 -7.53
CA VAL A 382 17.03 -16.02 -8.95
C VAL A 382 17.15 -17.39 -9.59
N GLU A 383 16.03 -17.91 -10.08
CA GLU A 383 15.94 -19.16 -10.83
C GLU A 383 15.77 -18.83 -12.32
N TYR A 384 16.40 -19.60 -13.21
CA TYR A 384 16.34 -19.36 -14.65
C TYR A 384 15.56 -20.45 -15.37
N ALA A 385 14.79 -20.07 -16.39
CA ALA A 385 14.05 -21.03 -17.21
C ALA A 385 15.02 -21.87 -18.07
N ASP A 386 16.16 -21.28 -18.46
CA ASP A 386 17.25 -22.03 -19.05
C ASP A 386 17.88 -22.95 -18.00
N THR A 387 17.57 -24.24 -18.10
CA THR A 387 18.11 -25.30 -17.24
C THR A 387 19.65 -25.42 -17.25
N ASN A 388 20.34 -24.80 -18.21
CA ASN A 388 21.80 -24.72 -18.24
C ASN A 388 22.35 -23.58 -17.36
N LYS A 389 21.54 -22.57 -17.04
CA LYS A 389 21.90 -21.47 -16.13
C LYS A 389 21.53 -21.88 -14.71
N LYS A 390 22.52 -21.88 -13.81
CA LYS A 390 22.30 -22.28 -12.41
C LYS A 390 21.53 -21.20 -11.66
N ALA A 391 20.58 -21.63 -10.84
CA ALA A 391 19.95 -20.74 -9.87
C ALA A 391 21.00 -20.14 -8.91
N VAL A 392 20.81 -18.87 -8.56
CA VAL A 392 21.69 -18.13 -7.66
C VAL A 392 20.92 -17.87 -6.38
N LYS A 393 21.51 -18.21 -5.23
CA LYS A 393 20.93 -17.95 -3.90
C LYS A 393 21.93 -17.23 -3.01
N ASN A 394 21.51 -16.14 -2.39
CA ASN A 394 22.29 -15.43 -1.37
C ASN A 394 21.33 -14.70 -0.43
N VAL A 395 21.41 -15.04 0.86
CA VAL A 395 20.59 -14.42 1.92
C VAL A 395 20.87 -12.92 2.07
N ASN A 396 22.04 -12.45 1.65
CA ASN A 396 22.41 -11.03 1.71
C ASN A 396 21.99 -10.24 0.45
N GLY A 397 21.26 -10.88 -0.47
CA GLY A 397 20.84 -10.26 -1.73
C GLY A 397 21.54 -10.84 -2.96
N VAL A 398 20.78 -10.98 -4.03
CA VAL A 398 21.25 -11.32 -5.38
C VAL A 398 20.68 -10.30 -6.39
N PRO A 399 21.48 -9.79 -7.33
CA PRO A 399 20.93 -9.03 -8.43
C PRO A 399 20.14 -9.95 -9.37
N PHE A 400 19.08 -9.43 -9.96
CA PHE A 400 18.45 -10.02 -11.14
C PHE A 400 18.88 -9.25 -12.38
N GLN A 401 18.73 -9.86 -13.55
CA GLN A 401 19.27 -9.33 -14.80
C GLN A 401 18.16 -9.04 -15.81
N LEU A 402 18.29 -7.92 -16.52
CA LEU A 402 17.44 -7.57 -17.65
C LEU A 402 18.32 -7.20 -18.86
N THR A 403 17.94 -7.66 -20.05
CA THR A 403 18.49 -7.21 -21.34
C THR A 403 17.56 -6.19 -22.01
N ASP A 404 17.93 -5.67 -23.19
CA ASP A 404 17.04 -4.79 -23.97
C ASP A 404 15.68 -5.46 -24.23
N GLY A 405 14.59 -4.75 -23.95
CA GLY A 405 13.24 -5.24 -24.17
C GLY A 405 12.77 -6.31 -23.19
N GLN A 406 13.44 -6.48 -22.05
CA GLN A 406 12.97 -7.32 -20.94
C GLN A 406 12.40 -6.47 -19.81
N TYR A 407 11.59 -7.12 -18.96
CA TYR A 407 11.08 -6.50 -17.75
C TYR A 407 10.84 -7.50 -16.62
N LEU A 408 11.01 -7.04 -15.37
CA LEU A 408 10.56 -7.72 -14.16
C LEU A 408 9.12 -7.32 -13.86
N THR A 409 8.28 -8.28 -13.47
CA THR A 409 6.89 -8.04 -13.11
C THR A 409 6.49 -8.79 -11.86
N PHE A 410 5.76 -8.09 -10.99
CA PHE A 410 4.95 -8.69 -9.93
C PHE A 410 3.55 -8.85 -10.49
N GLU A 411 3.01 -10.07 -10.49
CA GLU A 411 1.69 -10.34 -11.07
C GLU A 411 0.60 -9.65 -10.22
N SER A 412 0.46 -10.07 -8.97
CA SER A 412 -0.51 -9.47 -8.04
C SER A 412 0.11 -9.22 -6.67
N LEU A 413 0.11 -7.96 -6.24
CA LEU A 413 0.46 -7.45 -4.92
C LEU A 413 -0.68 -6.58 -4.40
N PRO A 414 -0.87 -6.49 -3.08
CA PRO A 414 -1.73 -5.47 -2.50
C PRO A 414 -1.10 -4.07 -2.63
N ALA A 415 -1.94 -3.06 -2.76
CA ALA A 415 -1.52 -1.66 -2.68
C ALA A 415 -1.06 -1.28 -1.26
N GLY A 416 -0.15 -0.31 -1.19
CA GLY A 416 0.43 0.20 0.07
C GLY A 416 1.83 -0.32 0.38
N PHE A 417 2.32 -1.33 -0.35
CA PHE A 417 3.75 -1.62 -0.36
C PHE A 417 4.53 -0.44 -0.94
N SER A 418 5.78 -0.28 -0.51
CA SER A 418 6.71 0.64 -1.16
C SER A 418 7.94 -0.09 -1.67
N TYR A 419 8.72 0.55 -2.52
CA TYR A 419 9.87 -0.07 -3.16
C TYR A 419 11.03 0.90 -3.44
N THR A 420 12.21 0.32 -3.60
CA THR A 420 13.39 0.96 -4.19
C THR A 420 14.01 0.02 -5.22
N VAL A 421 14.44 0.57 -6.34
CA VAL A 421 15.15 -0.17 -7.40
C VAL A 421 16.48 0.52 -7.68
N THR A 422 17.50 -0.28 -7.94
CA THR A 422 18.80 0.17 -8.39
C THR A 422 19.24 -0.61 -9.60
N GLU A 423 19.62 0.09 -10.67
CA GLU A 423 20.48 -0.50 -11.70
C GLU A 423 21.94 -0.36 -11.24
N VAL A 424 22.65 -1.48 -11.22
CA VAL A 424 24.06 -1.54 -10.84
C VAL A 424 24.91 -1.49 -12.11
N LEU A 425 25.65 -0.39 -12.29
CA LEU A 425 26.61 -0.25 -13.39
C LEU A 425 28.03 -0.57 -12.91
N GLY A 426 28.74 -1.39 -13.68
CA GLY A 426 30.15 -1.72 -13.48
C GLY A 426 31.09 -0.91 -14.38
N ASP A 427 32.40 -1.20 -14.27
CA ASP A 427 33.44 -0.57 -15.10
C ASP A 427 33.22 -0.78 -16.61
N ASP A 428 32.61 -1.91 -16.98
CA ASP A 428 32.27 -2.26 -18.36
C ASP A 428 31.10 -1.43 -18.92
N ASP A 429 30.42 -0.66 -18.06
CA ASP A 429 29.23 0.12 -18.40
C ASP A 429 29.52 1.62 -18.54
N LYS A 430 30.78 2.03 -18.43
CA LYS A 430 31.20 3.45 -18.46
C LYS A 430 30.77 4.23 -19.71
N ASN A 431 30.50 3.53 -20.81
CA ASN A 431 30.04 4.13 -22.07
C ASN A 431 28.51 4.22 -22.15
N TYR A 432 27.78 3.76 -21.13
CA TYR A 432 26.35 3.95 -21.01
C TYR A 432 26.05 5.13 -20.09
N THR A 433 25.11 5.96 -20.53
CA THR A 433 24.41 6.91 -19.68
C THR A 433 23.07 6.30 -19.32
N ALA A 434 22.90 5.94 -18.05
CA ALA A 434 21.63 5.45 -17.56
C ALA A 434 20.68 6.64 -17.30
N SER A 435 19.38 6.37 -17.40
CA SER A 435 18.28 7.24 -16.98
C SER A 435 17.05 6.39 -16.65
N ALA A 436 16.08 6.92 -15.91
CA ALA A 436 14.84 6.21 -15.59
C ALA A 436 13.62 7.12 -15.76
N LYS A 437 12.46 6.51 -16.05
CA LYS A 437 11.13 7.12 -16.00
C LYS A 437 10.30 6.36 -14.98
N ILE A 438 9.54 7.10 -14.18
CA ILE A 438 8.85 6.55 -13.01
C ILE A 438 7.36 6.86 -13.13
N PHE A 439 6.55 5.84 -12.86
CA PHE A 439 5.11 5.95 -12.68
C PHE A 439 4.78 5.38 -11.30
N GLU A 440 4.15 6.18 -10.45
CA GLU A 440 3.78 5.83 -9.08
C GLU A 440 2.29 6.08 -8.91
N ASN A 441 1.49 5.01 -8.91
CA ASN A 441 0.02 5.05 -8.79
C ASN A 441 -0.70 5.92 -9.85
N ILE A 442 -0.40 5.74 -11.13
CA ILE A 442 -0.86 6.67 -12.18
C ILE A 442 -2.11 6.24 -12.92
N ASP A 443 -3.14 7.07 -12.82
CA ASP A 443 -4.40 6.89 -13.53
C ASP A 443 -4.28 7.23 -15.04
N LEU A 444 -3.74 6.31 -15.84
CA LEU A 444 -3.82 6.36 -17.31
C LEU A 444 -5.19 5.84 -17.81
N ARG A 445 -6.28 6.58 -17.64
CA ARG A 445 -7.59 6.22 -18.23
C ARG A 445 -7.55 6.44 -19.74
N HIS A 446 -7.67 5.36 -20.51
CA HIS A 446 -7.93 5.39 -21.95
C HIS A 446 -9.41 5.77 -22.19
N SER A 447 -9.70 7.06 -22.30
CA SER A 447 -11.01 7.49 -22.82
C SER A 447 -11.03 7.36 -24.34
N GLY A 448 -11.38 6.18 -24.86
CA GLY A 448 -11.95 6.01 -26.21
C GLY A 448 -11.08 6.34 -27.44
N ASP A 449 -9.96 7.05 -27.32
CA ASP A 449 -9.16 7.49 -28.44
C ASP A 449 -7.97 6.55 -28.60
N SER A 450 -8.03 5.77 -29.67
CA SER A 450 -6.88 5.04 -30.19
C SER A 450 -5.77 6.03 -30.56
N TYR A 451 -4.71 6.09 -29.76
CA TYR A 451 -3.48 6.78 -30.17
C TYR A 451 -2.85 6.00 -31.33
N THR A 452 -2.96 6.52 -32.54
CA THR A 452 -2.18 6.04 -33.68
C THR A 452 -0.77 6.60 -33.57
N VAL A 453 0.14 5.76 -33.10
CA VAL A 453 1.57 6.03 -33.23
C VAL A 453 1.98 5.61 -34.64
N THR A 454 2.26 6.57 -35.53
CA THR A 454 2.78 6.26 -36.86
C THR A 454 4.23 5.80 -36.76
N ILE A 455 4.49 4.53 -37.11
CA ILE A 455 5.83 3.92 -37.14
C ILE A 455 6.24 3.70 -38.59
N GLY A 456 6.83 4.72 -39.24
CA GLY A 456 7.12 4.65 -40.68
C GLY A 456 5.87 4.37 -41.54
N GLU A 457 6.03 3.71 -42.69
CA GLU A 457 4.94 3.44 -43.65
C GLU A 457 4.02 2.25 -43.30
N LYS A 458 4.08 1.70 -42.07
CA LYS A 458 3.27 0.51 -41.72
C LYS A 458 2.54 0.69 -40.41
N GLU A 459 1.21 0.61 -40.47
CA GLU A 459 0.33 0.59 -39.30
C GLU A 459 0.46 -0.76 -38.58
N THR A 460 0.79 -0.73 -37.30
CA THR A 460 0.77 -1.90 -36.41
C THR A 460 0.07 -1.53 -35.11
N THR A 461 -0.88 -2.36 -34.68
CA THR A 461 -1.58 -2.20 -33.41
C THR A 461 -0.63 -2.56 -32.26
N LEU A 462 -0.22 -1.59 -31.46
CA LEU A 462 0.63 -1.80 -30.27
C LEU A 462 -0.22 -1.85 -29.00
N ASN A 463 0.13 -2.74 -28.08
CA ASN A 463 -0.44 -2.73 -26.72
C ASN A 463 0.09 -1.52 -25.91
N PRO A 464 -0.55 -1.12 -24.80
CA PRO A 464 -0.21 0.08 -24.05
C PRO A 464 1.24 0.18 -23.52
N ILE A 465 1.88 -0.94 -23.19
CA ILE A 465 3.27 -1.02 -22.72
C ILE A 465 4.15 -0.81 -23.93
N GLN A 466 3.84 -1.44 -25.06
CA GLN A 466 4.52 -1.18 -26.33
C GLN A 466 4.37 0.29 -26.76
N GLN A 467 3.22 0.93 -26.54
CA GLN A 467 3.02 2.36 -26.81
C GLN A 467 3.85 3.24 -25.86
N ARG A 468 3.79 2.98 -24.55
CA ARG A 468 4.61 3.65 -23.54
C ARG A 468 6.09 3.53 -23.87
N LEU A 469 6.59 2.32 -24.11
CA LEU A 469 7.99 2.06 -24.43
C LEU A 469 8.41 2.65 -25.77
N TYR A 470 7.55 2.64 -26.79
CA TYR A 470 7.85 3.29 -28.05
C TYR A 470 8.01 4.79 -27.86
N ALA A 471 7.11 5.43 -27.10
CA ALA A 471 7.24 6.85 -26.76
C ALA A 471 8.53 7.11 -25.95
N ILE A 472 8.90 6.17 -25.08
CA ILE A 472 10.13 6.24 -24.28
C ILE A 472 11.39 6.10 -25.15
N ALA A 473 11.48 5.08 -25.99
CA ALA A 473 12.61 4.77 -26.85
C ALA A 473 12.88 5.85 -27.90
N ASN A 474 11.85 6.57 -28.33
CA ASN A 474 11.96 7.66 -29.31
C ASN A 474 11.96 9.05 -28.66
N ASN A 475 12.02 9.12 -27.33
CA ASN A 475 11.95 10.37 -26.57
C ASN A 475 10.74 11.26 -26.97
N ILE A 476 9.63 10.62 -27.34
CA ILE A 476 8.40 11.29 -27.76
C ILE A 476 7.70 11.79 -26.51
N GLN A 477 7.53 13.11 -26.44
CA GLN A 477 6.59 13.72 -25.50
C GLN A 477 5.18 13.36 -25.95
N ILE A 478 4.43 12.61 -25.12
CA ILE A 478 3.01 12.37 -25.38
C ILE A 478 2.30 13.70 -25.10
N THR A 479 2.03 14.45 -26.16
CA THR A 479 1.26 15.70 -26.11
C THR A 479 -0.10 15.41 -26.71
N ASN A 480 -1.16 15.76 -26.00
CA ASN A 480 -2.52 15.55 -26.49
C ASN A 480 -2.78 16.52 -27.65
N ASN A 481 -3.16 16.00 -28.82
CA ASN A 481 -3.24 16.77 -30.05
C ASN A 481 -4.71 16.82 -30.54
N ASP A 482 -5.54 17.58 -29.83
CA ASP A 482 -6.91 17.88 -30.25
C ASP A 482 -7.00 19.32 -30.77
N ASP A 483 -6.99 19.44 -32.10
CA ASP A 483 -7.15 20.70 -32.85
C ASP A 483 -8.61 21.22 -32.89
N ASN A 484 -9.51 20.74 -32.04
CA ASN A 484 -10.91 21.16 -32.08
C ASN A 484 -11.35 21.78 -30.76
N ASN A 485 -11.54 23.09 -30.82
CA ASN A 485 -11.98 24.08 -29.83
C ASN A 485 -13.23 23.70 -28.98
N HIS A 486 -13.15 22.62 -28.21
CA HIS A 486 -14.08 22.29 -27.13
C HIS A 486 -13.27 21.97 -25.87
N SER A 487 -13.30 22.92 -24.93
CA SER A 487 -12.66 22.82 -23.63
C SER A 487 -13.29 21.69 -22.82
N TYR A 488 -12.61 20.55 -22.78
CA TYR A 488 -12.78 19.49 -21.79
C TYR A 488 -11.39 19.16 -21.21
N PRO A 489 -11.30 18.82 -19.92
CA PRO A 489 -10.02 18.76 -19.21
C PRO A 489 -9.10 17.66 -19.77
N VAL A 490 -7.89 18.10 -20.08
CA VAL A 490 -6.74 17.32 -20.53
C VAL A 490 -6.33 16.35 -19.42
N TRP A 491 -6.45 15.04 -19.66
CA TRP A 491 -5.86 14.01 -18.81
C TRP A 491 -4.43 13.71 -19.26
N ILE A 492 -3.50 14.58 -18.86
CA ILE A 492 -2.26 14.12 -18.22
C ILE A 492 -2.53 14.49 -16.76
N ALA A 493 -2.77 13.50 -15.89
CA ALA A 493 -3.27 13.65 -14.52
C ALA A 493 -3.03 15.05 -13.91
N SER A 494 -4.07 15.89 -13.97
CA SER A 494 -4.10 17.21 -13.34
C SER A 494 -5.54 17.71 -13.29
N THR A 495 -6.37 17.04 -12.51
CA THR A 495 -7.52 17.72 -11.88
C THR A 495 -7.20 17.96 -10.41
N SER A 496 -6.50 19.08 -10.19
CA SER A 496 -6.71 19.98 -9.05
C SER A 496 -6.95 19.34 -7.66
N ALA A 497 -5.97 18.59 -7.16
CA ALA A 497 -5.50 18.62 -5.76
C ALA A 497 -4.26 17.70 -5.61
N ASN A 498 -3.08 18.31 -5.62
CA ASN A 498 -1.78 17.74 -5.22
C ASN A 498 -1.10 16.65 -6.09
N LYS A 499 -0.16 17.13 -6.93
CA LYS A 499 1.31 16.89 -6.82
C LYS A 499 1.93 15.50 -7.10
N ASP A 500 1.24 14.48 -7.59
CA ASP A 500 1.85 13.14 -7.70
C ASP A 500 2.00 12.71 -9.18
N ILE A 501 3.10 13.15 -9.85
CA ILE A 501 4.01 12.49 -10.84
C ILE A 501 5.07 13.53 -11.22
N ILE A 502 6.34 13.15 -11.15
CA ILE A 502 7.40 13.83 -11.91
C ILE A 502 8.10 12.78 -12.78
N SER A 503 8.09 12.96 -14.10
CA SER A 503 9.10 12.33 -14.95
C SER A 503 10.44 13.00 -14.63
N VAL A 504 11.10 12.59 -13.55
CA VAL A 504 12.45 13.06 -13.28
C VAL A 504 13.35 12.24 -14.22
N THR A 505 14.10 12.90 -15.09
CA THR A 505 15.16 12.28 -15.87
C THR A 505 16.48 12.75 -15.28
N LYS A 506 17.18 11.88 -14.54
CA LYS A 506 18.57 12.11 -14.16
C LYS A 506 19.46 11.34 -15.13
N ASN A 507 20.29 12.07 -15.87
CA ASN A 507 21.31 11.50 -16.74
C ASN A 507 22.62 11.47 -15.96
N THR A 508 23.12 10.27 -15.65
CA THR A 508 24.44 10.13 -15.03
C THR A 508 25.25 9.12 -15.85
N ALA A 509 26.31 9.61 -16.51
CA ALA A 509 27.21 8.76 -17.26
C ALA A 509 28.03 7.89 -16.30
N GLY A 510 28.06 6.57 -16.55
CA GLY A 510 28.89 5.63 -15.78
C GLY A 510 28.61 5.58 -14.29
N SER A 511 27.37 5.83 -13.85
CA SER A 511 26.97 5.72 -12.44
C SER A 511 25.66 4.94 -12.33
N SER A 512 25.57 4.10 -11.30
CA SER A 512 24.33 3.45 -10.89
C SER A 512 23.20 4.46 -10.72
N ILE A 513 21.97 4.00 -10.98
CA ILE A 513 20.77 4.80 -10.80
C ILE A 513 19.91 4.16 -9.73
N ILE A 514 19.51 4.96 -8.76
CA ILE A 514 18.70 4.52 -7.62
C ILE A 514 17.42 5.36 -7.61
N THR A 515 16.28 4.77 -7.21
CA THR A 515 15.01 5.52 -7.03
C THR A 515 15.18 6.80 -6.20
N THR A 516 16.09 6.80 -5.23
CA THR A 516 16.41 7.95 -4.37
C THR A 516 16.93 9.18 -5.13
N ASP A 517 17.48 8.99 -6.32
CA ASP A 517 17.95 10.07 -7.18
C ASP A 517 16.79 10.95 -7.71
N TYR A 518 15.57 10.43 -7.66
CA TYR A 518 14.37 11.03 -8.27
C TYR A 518 13.37 11.54 -7.22
N THR A 519 13.47 11.06 -5.98
CA THR A 519 12.57 11.43 -4.87
C THR A 519 12.93 12.76 -4.18
N SER A 520 14.09 13.35 -4.48
CA SER A 520 14.64 14.52 -3.76
C SER A 520 13.93 15.88 -4.01
N ASN A 521 12.93 15.93 -4.88
CA ASN A 521 12.10 17.13 -5.12
C ASN A 521 10.72 17.06 -4.45
N TYR A 522 10.44 15.99 -3.71
CA TYR A 522 9.24 15.80 -2.91
C TYR A 522 9.67 15.72 -1.45
N ASP A 523 8.89 16.27 -0.53
CA ASP A 523 9.15 16.27 0.91
C ASP A 523 8.96 14.84 1.50
N ASN A 524 9.75 13.88 1.00
CA ASN A 524 9.72 12.48 1.38
C ASN A 524 10.97 12.19 2.21
N THR A 525 10.77 12.12 3.52
CA THR A 525 11.77 11.67 4.50
C THR A 525 12.20 10.20 4.31
N SER A 526 11.49 9.44 3.47
CA SER A 526 11.87 8.10 3.02
C SER A 526 11.99 8.07 1.49
N ASN A 527 13.18 7.82 0.96
CA ASN A 527 13.46 7.76 -0.48
C ASN A 527 12.84 6.50 -1.17
N LYS A 528 11.56 6.22 -0.96
CA LYS A 528 10.82 5.04 -1.42
C LYS A 528 9.67 5.46 -2.34
N LEU A 529 9.32 4.61 -3.30
CA LEU A 529 8.17 4.80 -4.19
C LEU A 529 7.04 3.89 -3.75
N LEU A 530 5.80 4.35 -3.79
CA LEU A 530 4.62 3.56 -3.42
C LEU A 530 4.10 2.70 -4.57
N ILE A 531 3.48 1.58 -4.22
CA ILE A 531 2.75 0.71 -5.13
C ILE A 531 1.26 0.91 -4.88
N GLY A 532 0.57 1.55 -5.83
CA GLY A 532 -0.85 1.90 -5.69
C GLY A 532 -1.81 1.15 -6.61
N GLU A 533 -3.10 1.47 -6.52
CA GLU A 533 -4.18 0.84 -7.31
C GLU A 533 -4.10 1.14 -8.82
N HIS A 534 -3.23 2.04 -9.23
CA HIS A 534 -3.02 2.40 -10.62
C HIS A 534 -1.64 2.00 -11.13
N ASP A 535 -1.24 2.48 -12.31
CA ASP A 535 -0.02 2.02 -12.96
C ASP A 535 1.23 2.35 -12.14
N ASN A 536 2.03 1.33 -11.82
CA ASN A 536 3.31 1.46 -11.11
C ASN A 536 4.44 0.90 -11.97
N SER A 537 5.48 1.70 -12.23
CA SER A 537 6.66 1.20 -12.96
C SER A 537 7.92 2.03 -12.79
N PHE A 538 9.05 1.36 -13.00
CA PHE A 538 10.39 1.92 -13.05
C PHE A 538 11.06 1.55 -14.38
N ASP A 539 11.00 2.45 -15.35
CA ASP A 539 11.42 2.22 -16.74
C ASP A 539 12.84 2.75 -16.97
N VAL A 540 13.81 1.86 -17.14
CA VAL A 540 15.24 2.22 -17.20
C VAL A 540 15.78 2.20 -18.62
N ILE A 541 16.47 3.27 -19.00
CA ILE A 541 17.08 3.48 -20.30
C ILE A 541 18.59 3.61 -20.15
N ASN A 542 19.34 2.76 -20.84
CA ASN A 542 20.78 2.95 -21.04
C ASN A 542 21.07 3.43 -22.45
N ALA A 543 21.57 4.65 -22.58
CA ALA A 543 22.03 5.22 -23.85
C ALA A 543 23.53 5.01 -23.99
N PHE A 544 23.93 4.24 -25.00
CA PHE A 544 25.34 4.08 -25.34
C PHE A 544 25.88 5.35 -26.01
N ASP A 545 27.05 5.81 -25.56
CA ASP A 545 27.77 6.90 -26.19
C ASP A 545 28.41 6.43 -27.50
N ASP A 546 27.71 6.66 -28.61
CA ASP A 546 28.19 6.36 -29.97
C ASP A 546 29.47 7.13 -30.36
N THR A 547 29.88 8.15 -29.61
CA THR A 547 31.15 8.85 -29.86
C THR A 547 32.35 8.15 -29.21
N SER A 548 32.10 7.25 -28.25
CA SER A 548 33.14 6.44 -27.58
C SER A 548 33.80 5.43 -28.51
N ILE A 549 33.13 5.04 -29.59
CA ILE A 549 33.67 4.17 -30.62
C ILE A 549 34.29 5.00 -31.74
N THR A 550 35.62 5.07 -31.80
CA THR A 550 36.31 5.65 -32.96
C THR A 550 36.36 4.62 -34.10
N PRO A 551 35.88 4.91 -35.33
CA PRO A 551 35.94 3.98 -36.48
C PRO A 551 37.37 3.60 -36.97
N THR A 552 38.40 3.95 -36.23
CA THR A 552 39.81 3.96 -36.68
C THR A 552 40.49 2.59 -36.67
N GLY A 553 39.89 1.56 -36.07
CA GLY A 553 40.52 0.23 -35.96
C GLY A 553 40.81 -0.47 -37.30
N LEU A 554 40.01 -0.21 -38.35
CA LEU A 554 40.18 -0.82 -39.67
C LEU A 554 41.17 -0.05 -40.56
N ILE A 555 41.20 1.28 -40.44
CA ILE A 555 42.05 2.15 -41.25
C ILE A 555 43.48 2.18 -40.70
N VAL A 556 43.67 2.15 -39.38
CA VAL A 556 45.02 2.22 -38.77
C VAL A 556 45.77 0.89 -38.89
N LYS A 557 45.10 -0.27 -38.73
CA LYS A 557 45.73 -1.58 -38.94
C LYS A 557 46.11 -1.85 -40.40
N ASN A 558 45.34 -1.30 -41.35
CA ASN A 558 45.61 -1.46 -42.77
C ASN A 558 46.34 -0.27 -43.42
N LEU A 559 46.66 0.78 -42.65
CA LEU A 559 47.39 1.96 -43.14
C LEU A 559 48.69 1.59 -43.86
N PRO A 560 49.54 0.67 -43.36
CA PRO A 560 50.74 0.26 -44.07
C PRO A 560 50.44 -0.34 -45.45
N PHE A 561 49.35 -1.10 -45.56
CA PHE A 561 48.92 -1.74 -46.81
C PHE A 561 48.28 -0.74 -47.78
N ILE A 562 47.45 0.18 -47.28
CA ILE A 562 46.81 1.23 -48.08
C ILE A 562 47.87 2.20 -48.64
N VAL A 563 48.86 2.58 -47.82
CA VAL A 563 50.00 3.40 -48.26
C VAL A 563 50.86 2.65 -49.28
N MET A 564 51.11 1.34 -49.10
CA MET A 564 51.81 0.50 -50.08
C MET A 564 51.08 0.44 -51.42
N ILE A 565 49.75 0.27 -51.41
CA ILE A 565 48.93 0.27 -52.63
C ILE A 565 48.99 1.64 -53.32
N GLY A 566 48.86 2.73 -52.56
CA GLY A 566 48.95 4.09 -53.10
C GLY A 566 50.32 4.40 -53.73
N LEU A 567 51.41 4.04 -53.04
CA LEU A 567 52.77 4.20 -53.58
C LEU A 567 53.01 3.30 -54.80
N GLY A 568 52.48 2.08 -54.79
CA GLY A 568 52.55 1.15 -55.93
C GLY A 568 51.84 1.70 -57.18
N VAL A 569 50.64 2.25 -57.03
CA VAL A 569 49.89 2.87 -58.13
C VAL A 569 50.60 4.11 -58.66
N LEU A 570 51.17 4.96 -57.79
CA LEU A 570 51.93 6.14 -58.22
C LEU A 570 53.21 5.77 -58.98
N ALA A 571 53.94 4.74 -58.54
CA ALA A 571 55.12 4.23 -59.24
C ALA A 571 54.74 3.68 -60.63
N PHE A 572 53.62 2.95 -60.72
CA PHE A 572 53.13 2.38 -61.98
C PHE A 572 52.68 3.46 -62.97
N LEU A 573 51.99 4.50 -62.49
CA LEU A 573 51.59 5.66 -63.29
C LEU A 573 52.82 6.50 -63.73
N GLY A 574 53.84 6.62 -62.89
CA GLY A 574 55.10 7.29 -63.24
C GLY A 574 55.87 6.56 -64.35
N LEU A 575 55.91 5.23 -64.32
CA LEU A 575 56.57 4.40 -65.33
C LEU A 575 55.86 4.43 -66.69
N THR A 576 54.51 4.41 -66.69
CA THR A 576 53.73 4.50 -67.94
C THR A 576 53.81 5.89 -68.59
N LYS A 577 53.93 6.96 -67.79
CA LYS A 577 54.15 8.32 -68.31
C LYS A 577 55.56 8.53 -68.87
N LYS A 578 56.59 7.95 -68.24
CA LYS A 578 57.99 7.99 -68.74
C LYS A 578 58.16 7.21 -70.04
N ARG A 579 57.41 6.12 -70.22
CA ARG A 579 57.45 5.30 -71.45
C ARG A 579 56.80 5.99 -72.65
N ARG A 580 55.86 6.93 -72.43
CA ARG A 580 55.26 7.78 -73.48
C ARG A 580 56.06 9.04 -73.84
N ALA A 581 57.11 9.37 -73.09
CA ALA A 581 57.96 10.54 -73.37
C ALA A 581 59.27 10.18 -74.08
N ASN A 582 59.53 8.87 -74.29
CA ASN A 582 60.73 8.34 -74.92
C ASN A 582 60.42 7.55 -76.23
N ASP A 583 59.17 7.59 -76.68
CA ASP A 583 58.76 7.39 -78.08
C ASP A 583 58.26 8.74 -78.59
#